data_AF-A0A069SIL2-F1
#
_entry.id   AF-A0A069SIL2-F1
#
_cell.length_a   1.000
_cell.length_b   1.000
_cell.length_c   1.000
_cell.angle_alpha   90.00
_cell.angle_beta   90.00
_cell.angle_gamma   90.00
#
_symmetry.space_group_name_H-M   'P 1'
#
loop_
_entity.id
_entity.type
_entity.pdbx_description
1 polymer ?
#
loop_
_entity_poly.entity_id
_entity_poly.type
_entity_poly.pdbx_seq_one_letter_code
_entity_poly.pdbx_strand_id
1 'polypeptide(L)'
;MKLQHIALVCLLALSAGNVTAQMLHRPDSMYTFTDPRLQKKHPWRAAAETFGMNVGVWAFDRYVMNEDFAKISIGSIRRNIKHGFVWDNDQFSTNLFAHPYHGNLYFNAARSNGLTFWESAPYAFAGSLMWEIAAEVEPPAINDLMATTLGGIALGEVTHRMSSLVLDDSKRGFSRFTREFLGTLICPMRGLNRMITGEMWKVKRSHYKYHDYDRIPVHFSIGAGDRYLADDNYLFRGEHNPYLEFRVQYGDAFDKVNDGPYDYFTARATFGLSGNQPLISQINLMGKLWGVPLKTTTGMEMMFGIFQHFNYFDSEEVIDGSGRIPYKISEAASVGPGMIYKFPRMNSLVNLEQRVFLSAILLGGSLTDYYNVIDRNYNMGSGYSIKNNTILDFGRYGMFALNMHLYQIFTWKGYEHKDLETIDPLYLNAQGDKGNVMLAVVNPIIELNLSSHFKANMEVSYYYRHTHYSYHEDIKYKTFETRLGLIYQF
;
A
#
# COMPACT_ATOMS: atom_id res chain seq x y z
N MET A 1 3.79 -10.29 -25.60
CA MET A 1 4.56 -11.56 -25.50
C MET A 1 5.75 -11.56 -24.52
N LYS A 2 6.35 -10.43 -24.10
CA LYS A 2 7.52 -10.43 -23.19
C LYS A 2 7.22 -10.42 -21.68
N LEU A 3 6.02 -10.01 -21.23
CA LEU A 3 5.65 -10.02 -19.80
C LEU A 3 5.24 -11.40 -19.25
N GLN A 4 4.71 -12.29 -20.10
CA GLN A 4 4.25 -13.63 -19.69
C GLN A 4 5.38 -14.52 -19.15
N HIS A 5 6.63 -14.27 -19.59
CA HIS A 5 7.80 -15.01 -19.12
C HIS A 5 8.29 -14.53 -17.74
N ILE A 6 8.01 -13.28 -17.35
CA ILE A 6 8.42 -12.75 -16.04
C ILE A 6 7.51 -13.29 -14.94
N ALA A 7 6.20 -13.37 -15.19
CA ALA A 7 5.23 -13.95 -14.25
C ALA A 7 5.51 -15.45 -13.97
N LEU A 8 5.90 -16.22 -15.00
CA LEU A 8 6.25 -17.64 -14.86
C LEU A 8 7.55 -17.85 -14.07
N VAL A 9 8.50 -16.92 -14.13
CA VAL A 9 9.75 -16.95 -13.35
C VAL A 9 9.50 -16.64 -11.87
N CYS A 10 8.54 -15.76 -11.55
CA CYS A 10 8.07 -15.56 -10.17
C CYS A 10 7.40 -16.82 -9.59
N LEU A 11 6.65 -17.56 -10.42
CA LEU A 11 5.98 -18.81 -10.05
C LEU A 11 6.96 -19.94 -9.65
N LEU A 12 8.10 -20.07 -10.34
CA LEU A 12 9.11 -21.10 -10.05
C LEU A 12 10.01 -20.78 -8.85
N ALA A 13 10.18 -19.51 -8.50
CA ALA A 13 10.96 -19.11 -7.33
C ALA A 13 10.19 -19.35 -6.01
N LEU A 14 8.86 -19.33 -6.06
CA LEU A 14 7.96 -19.52 -4.92
C LEU A 14 7.55 -20.98 -4.70
N SER A 15 7.67 -21.86 -5.70
CA SER A 15 7.26 -23.28 -5.59
C SER A 15 8.34 -24.24 -5.04
N ALA A 16 9.46 -23.74 -4.54
CA ALA A 16 10.56 -24.58 -4.05
C ALA A 16 10.52 -24.78 -2.53
N GLY A 17 9.50 -25.50 -2.05
CA GLY A 17 9.42 -26.03 -0.69
C GLY A 17 9.07 -27.51 -0.71
N ASN A 18 10.09 -28.37 -0.47
CA ASN A 18 10.06 -29.56 0.40
C ASN A 18 11.11 -30.59 -0.02
N VAL A 19 12.26 -30.56 0.67
CA VAL A 19 13.03 -31.78 0.95
C VAL A 19 13.42 -31.70 2.42
N THR A 20 12.78 -32.53 3.24
CA THR A 20 13.19 -32.81 4.62
C THR A 20 14.53 -33.52 4.60
N ALA A 21 15.60 -32.79 4.90
CA ALA A 21 16.83 -33.37 5.43
C ALA A 21 16.87 -33.02 6.93
N GLN A 22 16.57 -33.99 7.78
CA GLN A 22 16.84 -33.92 9.22
C GLN A 22 18.36 -33.86 9.42
N MET A 23 18.93 -32.66 9.37
CA MET A 23 20.16 -32.36 10.09
C MET A 23 19.78 -31.64 11.38
N LEU A 24 20.24 -32.19 12.51
CA LEU A 24 20.12 -31.62 13.84
C LEU A 24 20.89 -30.27 13.89
N HIS A 25 20.33 -29.22 13.30
CA HIS A 25 20.83 -27.86 13.45
C HIS A 25 20.05 -27.17 14.56
N ARG A 26 20.77 -26.59 15.53
CA ARG A 26 20.15 -25.71 16.54
C ARG A 26 19.36 -24.61 15.80
N PRO A 27 18.08 -24.38 16.14
CA PRO A 27 17.26 -23.33 15.52
C PRO A 27 17.95 -21.96 15.50
N ASP A 28 18.75 -21.69 16.53
CA ASP A 28 19.48 -20.43 16.76
C ASP A 28 20.48 -20.07 15.66
N SER A 29 20.91 -21.00 14.79
CA SER A 29 21.90 -20.71 13.73
C SER A 29 21.33 -20.53 12.33
N MET A 30 20.02 -20.55 12.14
CA MET A 30 19.41 -20.45 10.80
C MET A 30 19.07 -19.02 10.39
N TYR A 31 18.61 -18.20 11.33
CA TYR A 31 17.96 -16.93 11.04
C TYR A 31 18.88 -15.74 11.27
N THR A 32 18.81 -14.71 10.42
CA THR A 32 19.70 -13.54 10.53
C THR A 32 19.47 -12.73 11.79
N PHE A 33 18.23 -12.74 12.31
CA PHE A 33 17.85 -12.01 13.51
C PHE A 33 18.36 -12.62 14.82
N THR A 34 18.89 -13.84 14.79
CA THR A 34 19.51 -14.49 15.97
C THR A 34 21.00 -14.20 16.10
N ASP A 35 21.66 -13.57 15.10
CA ASP A 35 23.07 -13.14 15.19
C ASP A 35 23.16 -11.68 15.65
N PRO A 36 23.63 -11.38 16.88
CA PRO A 36 23.77 -10.00 17.37
C PRO A 36 24.69 -9.13 16.51
N ARG A 37 25.66 -9.73 15.80
CA ARG A 37 26.57 -8.99 14.90
C ARG A 37 25.84 -8.47 13.67
N LEU A 38 24.81 -9.18 13.21
CA LEU A 38 23.94 -8.77 12.10
C LEU A 38 22.84 -7.80 12.53
N GLN A 39 22.68 -7.55 13.84
CA GLN A 39 21.73 -6.57 14.40
C GLN A 39 22.35 -5.18 14.61
N LYS A 40 23.59 -4.95 14.14
CA LYS A 40 24.25 -3.65 14.27
C LYS A 40 23.52 -2.59 13.43
N LYS A 41 23.18 -1.47 14.05
CA LYS A 41 22.51 -0.33 13.42
C LYS A 41 23.51 0.58 12.71
N HIS A 42 23.15 1.05 11.52
CA HIS A 42 24.00 1.93 10.70
C HIS A 42 23.25 3.22 10.28
N PRO A 43 22.89 4.11 11.24
CA PRO A 43 22.08 5.29 10.96
C PRO A 43 22.73 6.26 9.95
N TRP A 44 24.04 6.47 10.03
CA TRP A 44 24.74 7.36 9.10
C TRP A 44 24.79 6.82 7.67
N ARG A 45 24.85 5.49 7.49
CA ARG A 45 24.74 4.89 6.16
C ARG A 45 23.33 5.04 5.61
N ALA A 46 22.30 4.86 6.45
CA ALA A 46 20.93 5.13 6.07
C ALA A 46 20.71 6.60 5.65
N ALA A 47 21.31 7.55 6.37
CA ALA A 47 21.22 8.97 6.05
C ALA A 47 21.91 9.27 4.70
N ALA A 48 23.09 8.69 4.47
CA ALA A 48 23.80 8.81 3.19
C ALA A 48 23.03 8.16 2.03
N GLU A 49 22.41 6.99 2.23
CA GLU A 49 21.55 6.33 1.24
C GLU A 49 20.30 7.16 0.93
N THR A 50 19.66 7.75 1.95
CA THR A 50 18.51 8.65 1.79
C THR A 50 18.91 9.91 1.01
N PHE A 51 20.00 10.55 1.41
CA PHE A 51 20.52 11.72 0.71
C PHE A 51 20.89 11.40 -0.74
N GLY A 52 21.61 10.29 -0.95
CA GLY A 52 21.99 9.81 -2.27
C GLY A 52 20.79 9.47 -3.15
N MET A 53 19.69 8.98 -2.58
CA MET A 53 18.43 8.76 -3.30
C MET A 53 17.88 10.08 -3.85
N ASN A 54 17.67 11.11 -3.01
CA ASN A 54 17.17 12.40 -3.51
C ASN A 54 18.09 13.00 -4.57
N VAL A 55 19.42 12.97 -4.33
CA VAL A 55 20.39 13.48 -5.32
C VAL A 55 20.30 12.69 -6.62
N GLY A 56 20.13 11.37 -6.55
CA GLY A 56 20.01 10.49 -7.71
C GLY A 56 18.75 10.77 -8.53
N VAL A 57 17.59 10.85 -7.88
CA VAL A 57 16.32 11.15 -8.55
C VAL A 57 16.33 12.57 -9.10
N TRP A 58 16.75 13.57 -8.30
CA TRP A 58 16.92 14.95 -8.77
C TRP A 58 17.85 15.04 -9.99
N ALA A 59 18.99 14.35 -9.98
CA ALA A 59 19.92 14.37 -11.11
C ALA A 59 19.32 13.72 -12.36
N PHE A 60 18.55 12.64 -12.18
CA PHE A 60 17.82 12.02 -13.28
C PHE A 60 16.78 12.99 -13.87
N ASP A 61 15.96 13.61 -13.02
CA ASP A 61 14.93 14.56 -13.48
C ASP A 61 15.55 15.79 -14.15
N ARG A 62 16.66 16.30 -13.59
CA ARG A 62 17.36 17.48 -14.10
C ARG A 62 18.06 17.25 -15.43
N TYR A 63 18.75 16.11 -15.58
CA TYR A 63 19.70 15.89 -16.68
C TYR A 63 19.21 14.90 -17.73
N VAL A 64 18.31 13.98 -17.36
CA VAL A 64 17.75 12.98 -18.28
C VAL A 64 16.35 13.38 -18.74
N MET A 65 15.45 13.67 -17.80
CA MET A 65 14.08 14.08 -18.12
C MET A 65 13.98 15.57 -18.50
N ASN A 66 14.95 16.39 -18.05
CA ASN A 66 15.01 17.83 -18.25
C ASN A 66 13.78 18.57 -17.72
N GLU A 67 13.25 18.09 -16.60
CA GLU A 67 12.09 18.66 -15.93
C GLU A 67 12.35 20.08 -15.41
N ASP A 68 11.34 20.94 -15.47
CA ASP A 68 11.44 22.32 -15.02
C ASP A 68 11.53 22.42 -13.49
N PHE A 69 10.77 21.59 -12.76
CA PHE A 69 10.77 21.57 -11.29
C PHE A 69 12.17 21.25 -10.72
N ALA A 70 12.98 20.45 -11.43
CA ALA A 70 14.30 20.01 -10.97
C ALA A 70 15.42 21.05 -11.15
N LYS A 71 15.14 22.23 -11.73
CA LYS A 71 16.15 23.28 -12.04
C LYS A 71 16.49 24.15 -10.82
N ILE A 72 16.91 23.50 -9.74
CA ILE A 72 17.15 24.11 -8.42
C ILE A 72 18.33 25.09 -8.39
N SER A 73 18.27 26.01 -7.42
CA SER A 73 19.39 26.88 -7.05
C SER A 73 19.32 27.20 -5.55
N ILE A 74 20.39 27.74 -4.95
CA ILE A 74 20.33 28.26 -3.56
C ILE A 74 19.19 29.29 -3.42
N GLY A 75 18.90 30.02 -4.50
CA GLY A 75 17.77 30.94 -4.58
C GLY A 75 16.42 30.24 -4.43
N SER A 76 16.19 29.09 -5.07
CA SER A 76 14.93 28.33 -4.91
C SER A 76 14.77 27.80 -3.50
N ILE A 77 15.82 27.19 -2.93
CA ILE A 77 15.79 26.69 -1.55
C ILE A 77 15.40 27.80 -0.57
N ARG A 78 16.00 28.99 -0.71
CA ARG A 78 15.66 30.14 0.15
C ARG A 78 14.24 30.63 -0.06
N ARG A 79 13.70 30.54 -1.28
CA ARG A 79 12.29 30.87 -1.56
C ARG A 79 11.36 29.85 -0.90
N ASN A 80 11.63 28.55 -1.03
CA ASN A 80 10.80 27.48 -0.47
C ASN A 80 10.70 27.59 1.05
N ILE A 81 11.83 27.82 1.73
CA ILE A 81 11.86 28.05 3.18
C ILE A 81 11.04 29.27 3.59
N LYS A 82 11.11 30.37 2.83
CA LYS A 82 10.39 31.61 3.15
C LYS A 82 8.90 31.54 2.85
N HIS A 83 8.53 30.90 1.75
CA HIS A 83 7.16 30.78 1.29
C HIS A 83 6.35 29.84 2.19
N GLY A 84 6.96 28.72 2.57
CA GLY A 84 6.28 27.67 3.31
C GLY A 84 5.33 26.85 2.46
N PHE A 85 4.59 25.96 3.13
CA PHE A 85 3.86 24.89 2.46
C PHE A 85 2.56 25.34 1.78
N VAL A 86 2.29 24.74 0.63
CA VAL A 86 1.01 24.82 -0.10
C VAL A 86 0.34 23.46 -0.22
N TRP A 87 -0.89 23.46 -0.70
CA TRP A 87 -1.50 22.28 -1.33
C TRP A 87 -1.22 22.40 -2.81
N ASP A 88 -0.55 21.41 -3.38
CA ASP A 88 -0.15 21.36 -4.79
C ASP A 88 -1.36 21.02 -5.71
N ASN A 89 -1.12 20.71 -6.98
CA ASN A 89 -2.14 20.30 -7.94
C ASN A 89 -1.73 19.09 -8.78
N ASP A 90 -0.89 18.20 -8.26
CA ASP A 90 -0.49 17.01 -8.99
C ASP A 90 -1.60 15.96 -9.07
N GLN A 91 -1.39 15.04 -10.01
CA GLN A 91 -2.29 13.95 -10.34
C GLN A 91 -2.52 13.02 -9.15
N PHE A 92 -3.69 12.37 -9.14
CA PHE A 92 -4.11 11.47 -8.05
C PHE A 92 -3.11 10.34 -7.80
N SER A 93 -2.61 9.72 -8.87
CA SER A 93 -1.60 8.66 -8.80
C SER A 93 -0.26 9.15 -8.28
N THR A 94 0.11 10.40 -8.55
CA THR A 94 1.34 11.00 -8.04
C THR A 94 1.21 11.19 -6.53
N ASN A 95 0.24 11.98 -6.08
CA ASN A 95 0.09 12.37 -4.67
C ASN A 95 -0.26 11.22 -3.75
N LEU A 96 -1.09 10.29 -4.22
CA LEU A 96 -1.67 9.27 -3.36
C LEU A 96 -1.11 7.87 -3.60
N PHE A 97 -0.17 7.71 -4.54
CA PHE A 97 0.61 6.49 -4.70
C PHE A 97 2.12 6.72 -4.90
N ALA A 98 2.54 7.55 -5.85
CA ALA A 98 3.97 7.74 -6.15
C ALA A 98 4.72 8.37 -4.97
N HIS A 99 4.16 9.37 -4.31
CA HIS A 99 4.70 9.95 -3.08
C HIS A 99 4.83 8.91 -1.95
N PRO A 100 3.78 8.17 -1.56
CA PRO A 100 3.91 7.02 -0.67
C PRO A 100 4.97 6.01 -1.10
N TYR A 101 5.06 5.68 -2.39
CA TYR A 101 6.11 4.79 -2.89
C TYR A 101 7.50 5.41 -2.70
N HIS A 102 7.70 6.70 -2.99
CA HIS A 102 8.98 7.37 -2.75
C HIS A 102 9.36 7.33 -1.26
N GLY A 103 8.41 7.60 -0.38
CA GLY A 103 8.60 7.52 1.07
C GLY A 103 8.97 6.12 1.57
N ASN A 104 8.48 5.07 0.89
CA ASN A 104 8.93 3.70 1.13
C ASN A 104 10.44 3.57 0.99
N LEU A 105 11.05 4.24 0.00
CA LEU A 105 12.48 4.17 -0.25
C LEU A 105 13.25 4.80 0.91
N TYR A 106 12.85 5.98 1.37
CA TYR A 106 13.45 6.64 2.53
C TYR A 106 13.34 5.81 3.81
N PHE A 107 12.15 5.25 4.08
CA PHE A 107 11.94 4.34 5.21
C PHE A 107 12.85 3.12 5.11
N ASN A 108 12.94 2.52 3.91
CA ASN A 108 13.71 1.30 3.67
C ASN A 108 15.23 1.51 3.61
N ALA A 109 15.70 2.73 3.35
CA ALA A 109 17.11 3.09 3.58
C ALA A 109 17.47 2.85 5.05
N ALA A 110 16.64 3.32 5.99
CA ALA A 110 16.85 3.06 7.42
C ALA A 110 16.60 1.61 7.82
N ARG A 111 15.47 1.03 7.38
CA ARG A 111 15.07 -0.32 7.78
C ARG A 111 16.08 -1.38 7.33
N SER A 112 16.64 -1.24 6.12
CA SER A 112 17.69 -2.13 5.58
C SER A 112 19.04 -1.96 6.28
N ASN A 113 19.23 -0.85 6.99
CA ASN A 113 20.41 -0.55 7.80
C ASN A 113 20.29 -0.98 9.27
N GLY A 114 19.32 -1.84 9.57
CA GLY A 114 19.14 -2.46 10.89
C GLY A 114 18.35 -1.61 11.89
N LEU A 115 17.85 -0.42 11.50
CA LEU A 115 17.00 0.40 12.36
C LEU A 115 15.63 -0.26 12.51
N THR A 116 15.02 -0.09 13.67
CA THR A 116 13.64 -0.56 13.95
C THR A 116 12.60 0.23 13.16
N PHE A 117 11.34 -0.22 13.17
CA PHE A 117 10.22 0.47 12.53
C PHE A 117 10.17 1.97 12.91
N TRP A 118 10.14 2.27 14.21
CA TRP A 118 10.03 3.64 14.70
C TRP A 118 11.30 4.47 14.47
N GLU A 119 12.48 3.86 14.50
CA GLU A 119 13.73 4.54 14.16
C GLU A 119 13.84 4.85 12.65
N SER A 120 13.10 4.12 11.82
CA SER A 120 13.09 4.30 10.36
C SER A 120 12.10 5.38 9.92
N ALA A 121 11.03 5.63 10.68
CA ALA A 121 10.01 6.63 10.36
C ALA A 121 10.56 8.07 10.14
N PRO A 122 11.52 8.58 10.96
CA PRO A 122 12.11 9.90 10.72
C PRO A 122 12.83 10.04 9.37
N TYR A 123 13.30 8.95 8.76
CA TYR A 123 13.96 9.02 7.44
C TYR A 123 12.95 9.26 6.33
N ALA A 124 11.74 8.67 6.42
CA ALA A 124 10.65 8.98 5.51
C ALA A 124 10.27 10.46 5.56
N PHE A 125 10.13 11.00 6.78
CA PHE A 125 9.85 12.43 6.99
C PHE A 125 10.98 13.33 6.50
N ALA A 126 12.22 13.08 6.93
CA ALA A 126 13.35 13.94 6.62
C ALA A 126 13.74 13.88 5.13
N GLY A 127 13.64 12.70 4.51
CA GLY A 127 13.87 12.53 3.07
C GLY A 127 12.84 13.30 2.24
N SER A 128 11.57 13.20 2.62
CA SER A 128 10.49 13.97 1.97
C SER A 128 10.66 15.47 2.20
N LEU A 129 10.90 15.91 3.43
CA LEU A 129 11.14 17.32 3.73
C LEU A 129 12.33 17.89 2.95
N MET A 130 13.40 17.10 2.79
CA MET A 130 14.55 17.49 2.01
C MET A 130 14.22 17.63 0.51
N TRP A 131 13.36 16.76 -0.02
CA TRP A 131 12.86 16.84 -1.39
C TRP A 131 12.10 18.16 -1.61
N GLU A 132 11.02 18.36 -0.86
CA GLU A 132 10.14 19.54 -0.94
C GLU A 132 10.90 20.88 -0.81
N ILE A 133 11.89 20.94 0.08
CA ILE A 133 12.60 22.18 0.36
C ILE A 133 13.76 22.42 -0.61
N ALA A 134 14.44 21.36 -1.07
CA ALA A 134 15.75 21.48 -1.68
C ALA A 134 15.93 20.77 -3.03
N ALA A 135 15.02 19.90 -3.44
CA ALA A 135 15.09 19.18 -4.71
C ALA A 135 14.18 19.77 -5.81
N GLU A 136 13.38 20.79 -5.48
CA GLU A 136 12.42 21.40 -6.40
C GLU A 136 12.49 22.93 -6.40
N VAL A 137 12.03 23.57 -7.49
CA VAL A 137 11.85 25.03 -7.57
C VAL A 137 10.45 25.49 -7.17
N GLU A 138 9.50 24.55 -7.18
CA GLU A 138 8.11 24.74 -6.82
C GLU A 138 7.95 24.92 -5.30
N PRO A 139 6.88 25.58 -4.83
CA PRO A 139 6.64 25.72 -3.40
C PRO A 139 6.44 24.34 -2.76
N PRO A 140 6.99 24.11 -1.55
CA PRO A 140 6.87 22.81 -0.90
C PRO A 140 5.40 22.47 -0.61
N ALA A 141 5.02 21.21 -0.75
CA ALA A 141 3.64 20.74 -0.63
C ALA A 141 3.40 19.95 0.67
N ILE A 142 2.39 20.37 1.44
CA ILE A 142 2.10 19.73 2.74
C ILE A 142 1.50 18.35 2.56
N ASN A 143 0.66 18.17 1.54
CA ASN A 143 0.10 16.86 1.21
C ASN A 143 1.19 15.88 0.82
N ASP A 144 2.18 16.30 0.05
CA ASP A 144 3.24 15.41 -0.42
C ASP A 144 4.16 15.03 0.72
N LEU A 145 4.48 15.97 1.62
CA LEU A 145 5.15 15.66 2.88
C LEU A 145 4.39 14.60 3.70
N MET A 146 3.07 14.76 3.84
CA MET A 146 2.23 13.85 4.62
C MET A 146 2.07 12.48 3.95
N ALA A 147 1.78 12.43 2.64
CA ALA A 147 1.58 11.22 1.86
C ALA A 147 2.87 10.41 1.77
N THR A 148 3.97 11.07 1.42
CA THR A 148 5.31 10.47 1.36
C THR A 148 5.70 9.92 2.73
N THR A 149 5.51 10.67 3.81
CA THR A 149 5.90 10.20 5.14
C THR A 149 5.04 9.02 5.60
N LEU A 150 3.72 9.22 5.73
CA LEU A 150 2.86 8.28 6.43
C LEU A 150 2.49 7.08 5.55
N GLY A 151 2.18 7.31 4.28
CA GLY A 151 1.97 6.24 3.30
C GLY A 151 3.27 5.47 3.03
N GLY A 152 4.41 6.18 3.01
CA GLY A 152 5.72 5.56 2.83
C GLY A 152 6.18 4.67 3.97
N ILE A 153 5.85 5.00 5.22
CA ILE A 153 6.07 4.10 6.37
C ILE A 153 5.28 2.79 6.18
N ALA A 154 4.02 2.88 5.76
CA ALA A 154 3.16 1.71 5.58
C ALA A 154 3.65 0.79 4.45
N LEU A 155 3.88 1.35 3.26
CA LEU A 155 4.41 0.61 2.11
C LEU A 155 5.84 0.12 2.38
N GLY A 156 6.65 0.91 3.07
CA GLY A 156 8.04 0.61 3.40
C GLY A 156 8.16 -0.63 4.26
N GLU A 157 7.41 -0.72 5.35
CA GLU A 157 7.48 -1.89 6.23
C GLU A 157 6.93 -3.17 5.56
N VAL A 158 5.85 -3.07 4.79
CA VAL A 158 5.31 -4.22 4.02
C VAL A 158 6.33 -4.71 3.00
N THR A 159 6.89 -3.83 2.18
CA THR A 159 7.91 -4.20 1.18
C THR A 159 9.18 -4.74 1.83
N HIS A 160 9.60 -4.19 2.97
CA HIS A 160 10.72 -4.72 3.74
C HIS A 160 10.48 -6.17 4.17
N ARG A 161 9.33 -6.45 4.79
CA ARG A 161 8.99 -7.80 5.26
C ARG A 161 8.78 -8.78 4.11
N MET A 162 8.12 -8.35 3.04
CA MET A 162 7.94 -9.16 1.83
C MET A 162 9.29 -9.52 1.19
N SER A 163 10.26 -8.60 1.14
CA SER A 163 11.60 -8.92 0.63
C SER A 163 12.34 -9.92 1.53
N SER A 164 12.07 -9.97 2.84
CA SER A 164 12.66 -10.99 3.74
C SER A 164 12.19 -12.41 3.40
N LEU A 165 10.98 -12.56 2.85
CA LEU A 165 10.41 -13.87 2.51
C LEU A 165 11.17 -14.58 1.39
N VAL A 166 11.74 -13.80 0.47
CA VAL A 166 12.38 -14.33 -0.75
C VAL A 166 13.89 -14.53 -0.59
N LEU A 167 14.55 -13.76 0.29
CA LEU A 167 16.00 -13.79 0.45
C LEU A 167 16.50 -15.05 1.19
N ASP A 168 17.57 -15.66 0.66
CA ASP A 168 18.25 -16.81 1.26
C ASP A 168 19.75 -16.77 0.92
N ASP A 169 20.59 -16.57 1.95
CA ASP A 169 22.06 -16.46 1.84
C ASP A 169 22.78 -17.80 1.69
N SER A 170 22.09 -18.93 1.78
CA SER A 170 22.69 -20.25 1.51
C SER A 170 22.82 -20.56 0.02
N LYS A 171 22.05 -19.87 -0.82
CA LYS A 171 21.91 -20.18 -2.25
C LYS A 171 23.06 -19.64 -3.09
N ARG A 172 23.25 -20.24 -4.27
CA ARG A 172 24.29 -19.89 -5.26
C ARG A 172 23.71 -19.86 -6.67
N GLY A 173 24.47 -19.29 -7.61
CA GLY A 173 24.15 -19.28 -9.05
C GLY A 173 22.80 -18.61 -9.36
N PHE A 174 22.05 -19.17 -10.30
CA PHE A 174 20.79 -18.61 -10.76
C PHE A 174 19.71 -18.50 -9.66
N SER A 175 19.70 -19.44 -8.71
CA SER A 175 18.78 -19.37 -7.56
C SER A 175 19.08 -18.17 -6.67
N ARG A 176 20.36 -17.86 -6.43
CA ARG A 176 20.77 -16.66 -5.70
C ARG A 176 20.36 -15.40 -6.47
N PHE A 177 20.70 -15.34 -7.76
CA PHE A 177 20.35 -14.21 -8.62
C PHE A 177 18.85 -13.91 -8.58
N THR A 178 18.00 -14.93 -8.76
CA THR A 178 16.54 -14.74 -8.78
C THR A 178 16.02 -14.21 -7.45
N ARG A 179 16.53 -14.70 -6.32
CA ARG A 179 16.13 -14.24 -4.98
C ARG A 179 16.56 -12.81 -4.69
N GLU A 180 17.79 -12.44 -5.05
CA GLU A 180 18.28 -11.06 -4.91
C GLU A 180 17.52 -10.11 -5.86
N PHE A 181 17.25 -10.54 -7.09
CA PHE A 181 16.48 -9.77 -8.06
C PHE A 181 15.04 -9.53 -7.57
N LEU A 182 14.33 -10.58 -7.17
CA LEU A 182 12.97 -10.46 -6.62
C LEU A 182 12.96 -9.63 -5.32
N GLY A 183 13.93 -9.86 -4.42
CA GLY A 183 14.07 -9.08 -3.21
C GLY A 183 14.30 -7.59 -3.47
N THR A 184 15.08 -7.26 -4.50
CA THR A 184 15.33 -5.88 -4.96
C THR A 184 14.11 -5.27 -5.63
N LEU A 185 13.36 -6.02 -6.43
CA LEU A 185 12.11 -5.53 -7.02
C LEU A 185 11.06 -5.21 -5.95
N ILE A 186 10.97 -6.03 -4.91
CA ILE A 186 10.05 -5.82 -3.79
C ILE A 186 10.50 -4.65 -2.91
N CYS A 187 11.80 -4.59 -2.56
CA CYS A 187 12.38 -3.56 -1.71
C CYS A 187 13.70 -3.04 -2.31
N PRO A 188 13.64 -2.03 -3.19
CA PRO A 188 14.81 -1.54 -3.94
C PRO A 188 15.96 -1.11 -3.04
N MET A 189 15.65 -0.39 -1.95
CA MET A 189 16.67 0.09 -1.02
C MET A 189 17.36 -1.02 -0.25
N ARG A 190 16.67 -2.14 -0.01
CA ARG A 190 17.33 -3.32 0.56
C ARG A 190 18.27 -3.97 -0.44
N GLY A 191 17.88 -4.06 -1.72
CA GLY A 191 18.76 -4.51 -2.79
C GLY A 191 20.02 -3.66 -2.91
N LEU A 192 19.86 -2.34 -2.96
CA LEU A 192 20.97 -1.38 -3.00
C LEU A 192 21.87 -1.53 -1.76
N ASN A 193 21.29 -1.57 -0.56
CA ASN A 193 22.05 -1.75 0.67
C ASN A 193 22.87 -3.06 0.66
N ARG A 194 22.27 -4.17 0.22
CA ARG A 194 22.96 -5.47 0.10
C ARG A 194 24.07 -5.43 -0.95
N MET A 195 23.92 -4.65 -2.00
CA MET A 195 24.96 -4.41 -3.01
C MET A 195 26.13 -3.63 -2.41
N ILE A 196 25.86 -2.50 -1.73
CA ILE A 196 26.87 -1.64 -1.09
C ILE A 196 27.62 -2.40 0.01
N THR A 197 26.92 -3.20 0.80
CA THR A 197 27.51 -3.99 1.90
C THR A 197 28.22 -5.26 1.44
N GLY A 198 28.04 -5.64 0.17
CA GLY A 198 28.54 -6.90 -0.38
C GLY A 198 27.77 -8.15 0.05
N GLU A 199 26.75 -8.00 0.90
CA GLU A 199 25.93 -9.12 1.37
C GLU A 199 25.16 -9.80 0.24
N MET A 200 24.84 -9.08 -0.85
CA MET A 200 24.24 -9.64 -2.07
C MET A 200 25.08 -10.78 -2.67
N TRP A 201 26.40 -10.70 -2.57
CA TRP A 201 27.36 -11.63 -3.17
C TRP A 201 27.87 -12.71 -2.21
N LYS A 202 27.58 -12.57 -0.92
CA LYS A 202 28.14 -13.40 0.15
C LYS A 202 27.26 -14.60 0.45
N VAL A 203 27.85 -15.80 0.36
CA VAL A 203 27.17 -17.05 0.71
C VAL A 203 27.44 -17.39 2.17
N LYS A 204 26.38 -17.64 2.95
CA LYS A 204 26.45 -17.97 4.38
C LYS A 204 26.08 -19.43 4.63
N ARG A 205 26.73 -20.05 5.62
CA ARG A 205 26.41 -21.41 6.10
C ARG A 205 25.50 -21.41 7.35
N SER A 206 25.42 -20.27 8.05
CA SER A 206 24.54 -20.04 9.19
C SER A 206 23.97 -18.62 9.10
N HIS A 207 22.84 -18.38 9.76
CA HIS A 207 22.13 -17.10 9.80
C HIS A 207 21.87 -16.56 8.39
N TYR A 208 21.26 -17.41 7.57
CA TYR A 208 21.08 -17.19 6.12
C TYR A 208 19.62 -16.95 5.72
N LYS A 209 18.65 -17.27 6.58
CA LYS A 209 17.23 -16.98 6.37
C LYS A 209 16.82 -15.68 7.06
N TYR A 210 15.94 -14.92 6.42
CA TYR A 210 15.45 -13.63 6.93
C TYR A 210 14.04 -13.70 7.52
N HIS A 211 13.34 -14.81 7.34
CA HIS A 211 11.99 -15.04 7.85
C HIS A 211 11.84 -16.44 8.41
N ASP A 212 11.07 -16.57 9.49
CA ASP A 212 10.75 -17.83 10.17
C ASP A 212 9.27 -18.15 9.99
N TYR A 213 8.97 -19.07 9.06
CA TYR A 213 7.60 -19.45 8.70
C TYR A 213 6.89 -20.24 9.80
N ASP A 214 7.63 -20.91 10.69
CA ASP A 214 7.05 -21.66 11.80
C ASP A 214 6.57 -20.72 12.91
N ARG A 215 7.24 -19.56 13.03
CA ARG A 215 6.94 -18.54 14.04
C ARG A 215 5.97 -17.48 13.54
N ILE A 216 6.09 -17.06 12.29
CA ILE A 216 5.27 -16.01 11.69
C ILE A 216 4.68 -16.54 10.37
N PRO A 217 3.43 -17.03 10.37
CA PRO A 217 2.82 -17.61 9.18
C PRO A 217 2.63 -16.54 8.10
N VAL A 218 2.67 -16.95 6.83
CA VAL A 218 2.39 -16.06 5.70
C VAL A 218 1.50 -16.77 4.71
N HIS A 219 0.39 -16.14 4.35
CA HIS A 219 -0.49 -16.58 3.29
C HIS A 219 -0.35 -15.63 2.12
N PHE A 220 0.24 -16.12 1.03
CA PHE A 220 0.39 -15.36 -0.21
C PHE A 220 -0.43 -16.01 -1.31
N SER A 221 -1.17 -15.19 -2.07
CA SER A 221 -1.88 -15.67 -3.24
C SER A 221 -1.81 -14.68 -4.41
N ILE A 222 -1.91 -15.24 -5.61
CA ILE A 222 -1.97 -14.49 -6.85
C ILE A 222 -3.31 -14.80 -7.51
N GLY A 223 -4.07 -13.76 -7.82
CA GLY A 223 -5.31 -13.83 -8.57
C GLY A 223 -5.13 -13.34 -10.01
N ALA A 224 -5.87 -13.93 -10.93
CA ALA A 224 -6.03 -13.41 -12.28
C ALA A 224 -7.49 -13.60 -12.71
N GLY A 225 -8.04 -12.60 -13.40
CA GLY A 225 -9.44 -12.63 -13.77
C GLY A 225 -9.85 -11.47 -14.66
N ASP A 226 -11.14 -11.31 -14.79
CA ASP A 226 -11.76 -10.20 -15.49
C ASP A 226 -12.52 -9.32 -14.51
N ARG A 227 -12.28 -8.01 -14.58
CA ARG A 227 -12.99 -6.98 -13.81
C ARG A 227 -13.91 -6.25 -14.79
N TYR A 228 -15.19 -6.24 -14.49
CA TYR A 228 -16.18 -5.48 -15.25
C TYR A 228 -16.65 -4.30 -14.41
N LEU A 229 -16.37 -3.08 -14.90
CA LEU A 229 -16.68 -1.81 -14.24
C LEU A 229 -17.85 -1.14 -14.96
N ALA A 230 -18.96 -0.97 -14.27
CA ALA A 230 -20.17 -0.35 -14.80
C ALA A 230 -20.57 0.88 -13.99
N ASP A 231 -20.94 1.95 -14.69
CA ASP A 231 -21.14 3.27 -14.11
C ASP A 231 -22.62 3.68 -14.10
N ASP A 232 -22.92 4.77 -13.37
CA ASP A 232 -24.24 5.41 -13.26
C ASP A 232 -25.41 4.44 -12.95
N ASN A 233 -25.19 3.49 -12.04
CA ASN A 233 -26.19 2.51 -11.60
C ASN A 233 -26.72 1.57 -12.71
N TYR A 234 -26.07 1.51 -13.88
CA TYR A 234 -26.38 0.52 -14.92
C TYR A 234 -25.52 -0.74 -14.72
N LEU A 235 -26.13 -1.92 -14.77
CA LEU A 235 -25.41 -3.19 -14.58
C LEU A 235 -24.74 -3.73 -15.86
N PHE A 236 -25.18 -3.27 -17.04
CA PHE A 236 -24.77 -3.82 -18.33
C PHE A 236 -24.20 -2.77 -19.28
N ARG A 237 -23.84 -1.60 -18.74
CA ARG A 237 -23.12 -0.54 -19.44
C ARG A 237 -21.81 -0.31 -18.71
N GLY A 238 -20.78 -0.99 -19.16
CA GLY A 238 -19.51 -1.08 -18.47
C GLY A 238 -18.41 -1.55 -19.40
N GLU A 239 -17.18 -1.54 -18.90
CA GLU A 239 -16.02 -2.00 -19.63
C GLU A 239 -15.30 -3.13 -18.90
N HIS A 240 -14.63 -3.97 -19.69
CA HIS A 240 -13.83 -5.07 -19.19
C HIS A 240 -12.37 -4.65 -19.03
N ASN A 241 -11.82 -4.96 -17.87
CA ASN A 241 -10.43 -4.69 -17.51
C ASN A 241 -9.84 -5.96 -16.89
N PRO A 242 -9.22 -6.86 -17.68
CA PRO A 242 -8.53 -8.02 -17.14
C PRO A 242 -7.53 -7.59 -16.08
N TYR A 243 -7.39 -8.37 -14.99
CA TYR A 243 -6.57 -7.98 -13.86
C TYR A 243 -5.62 -9.07 -13.37
N LEU A 244 -4.54 -8.63 -12.75
CA LEU A 244 -3.70 -9.43 -11.86
C LEU A 244 -3.80 -8.89 -10.45
N GLU A 245 -3.80 -9.80 -9.48
CA GLU A 245 -3.95 -9.45 -8.09
C GLU A 245 -2.96 -10.18 -7.22
N PHE A 246 -2.45 -9.49 -6.21
CA PHE A 246 -1.57 -10.04 -5.19
C PHE A 246 -2.20 -9.83 -3.83
N ARG A 247 -2.29 -10.90 -3.04
CA ARG A 247 -2.81 -10.85 -1.67
C ARG A 247 -1.79 -11.44 -0.72
N VAL A 248 -1.57 -10.74 0.39
CA VAL A 248 -0.71 -11.17 1.49
C VAL A 248 -1.49 -11.03 2.78
N GLN A 249 -1.46 -12.06 3.60
CA GLN A 249 -1.65 -11.97 5.03
C GLN A 249 -0.36 -12.42 5.70
N TYR A 250 0.26 -11.52 6.46
CA TYR A 250 1.50 -11.77 7.18
C TYR A 250 1.23 -11.82 8.67
N GLY A 251 1.72 -12.87 9.33
CA GLY A 251 1.57 -13.12 10.75
C GLY A 251 0.15 -13.50 11.19
N ASP A 252 -0.01 -13.55 12.50
CA ASP A 252 -1.28 -13.84 13.17
C ASP A 252 -1.67 -12.65 14.05
N ALA A 253 -2.90 -12.17 13.89
CA ALA A 253 -3.47 -11.08 14.67
C ALA A 253 -3.48 -11.36 16.17
N PHE A 254 -3.60 -12.64 16.56
CA PHE A 254 -3.76 -13.07 17.95
C PHE A 254 -2.47 -13.53 18.63
N ASP A 255 -1.33 -13.46 17.92
CA ASP A 255 -0.03 -13.83 18.47
C ASP A 255 0.36 -12.90 19.63
N LYS A 256 0.87 -13.51 20.71
CA LYS A 256 1.34 -12.85 21.95
C LYS A 256 2.86 -12.68 22.01
N VAL A 257 3.58 -13.42 21.16
CA VAL A 257 5.04 -13.47 21.15
C VAL A 257 5.59 -12.50 20.10
N ASN A 258 4.93 -12.41 18.93
CA ASN A 258 5.28 -11.50 17.84
C ASN A 258 4.26 -10.37 17.75
N ASP A 259 4.47 -9.31 18.53
CA ASP A 259 3.52 -8.22 18.68
C ASP A 259 4.12 -6.83 18.39
N GLY A 260 5.23 -6.79 17.65
CA GLY A 260 5.80 -5.55 17.15
C GLY A 260 4.97 -4.94 16.02
N PRO A 261 5.26 -3.67 15.63
CA PRO A 261 4.63 -3.03 14.49
C PRO A 261 4.79 -3.88 13.22
N TYR A 262 3.68 -4.11 12.52
CA TYR A 262 3.56 -4.93 11.32
C TYR A 262 3.97 -6.40 11.50
N ASP A 263 4.03 -6.93 12.73
CA ASP A 263 4.05 -8.39 12.92
C ASP A 263 2.72 -9.05 12.52
N TYR A 264 1.67 -8.25 12.32
CA TYR A 264 0.47 -8.63 11.57
C TYR A 264 0.11 -7.55 10.54
N PHE A 265 -0.05 -7.93 9.28
CA PHE A 265 -0.60 -7.05 8.25
C PHE A 265 -1.32 -7.82 7.15
N THR A 266 -2.23 -7.14 6.45
CA THR A 266 -2.82 -7.61 5.19
C THR A 266 -2.53 -6.61 4.09
N ALA A 267 -2.18 -7.10 2.91
CA ALA A 267 -1.98 -6.28 1.72
C ALA A 267 -2.68 -6.91 0.51
N ARG A 268 -3.36 -6.08 -0.27
CA ARG A 268 -4.02 -6.44 -1.53
C ARG A 268 -3.63 -5.40 -2.57
N ALA A 269 -3.10 -5.82 -3.70
CA ALA A 269 -2.78 -4.96 -4.83
C ALA A 269 -3.39 -5.52 -6.11
N THR A 270 -4.15 -4.70 -6.84
CA THR A 270 -4.82 -5.08 -8.10
C THR A 270 -4.30 -4.24 -9.26
N PHE A 271 -3.79 -4.92 -10.27
CA PHE A 271 -3.24 -4.33 -11.48
C PHE A 271 -4.18 -4.60 -12.67
N GLY A 272 -4.65 -3.54 -13.33
CA GLY A 272 -5.41 -3.62 -14.57
C GLY A 272 -4.51 -3.88 -15.77
N LEU A 273 -5.03 -4.58 -16.78
CA LEU A 273 -4.31 -4.93 -18.02
C LEU A 273 -4.95 -4.30 -19.27
N SER A 274 -5.96 -3.43 -19.10
CA SER A 274 -6.52 -2.60 -20.16
C SER A 274 -5.80 -1.25 -20.25
N GLY A 275 -5.92 -0.58 -21.41
CA GLY A 275 -5.31 0.74 -21.63
C GLY A 275 -6.16 1.93 -21.18
N ASN A 276 -7.47 1.75 -20.99
CA ASN A 276 -8.39 2.82 -20.60
C ASN A 276 -8.41 3.06 -19.08
N GLN A 277 -8.29 1.98 -18.30
CA GLN A 277 -8.28 2.06 -16.84
C GLN A 277 -6.86 2.14 -16.27
N PRO A 278 -6.67 2.70 -15.05
CA PRO A 278 -5.36 2.78 -14.42
C PRO A 278 -4.69 1.41 -14.25
N LEU A 279 -3.37 1.36 -14.50
CA LEU A 279 -2.57 0.15 -14.26
C LEU A 279 -2.68 -0.31 -12.82
N ILE A 280 -2.65 0.60 -11.85
CA ILE A 280 -2.86 0.30 -10.43
C ILE A 280 -4.26 0.75 -10.06
N SER A 281 -5.19 -0.20 -10.08
CA SER A 281 -6.61 0.09 -9.80
C SER A 281 -6.91 0.16 -8.30
N GLN A 282 -6.20 -0.64 -7.49
CA GLN A 282 -6.49 -0.77 -6.08
C GLN A 282 -5.28 -1.23 -5.27
N ILE A 283 -5.04 -0.56 -4.15
CA ILE A 283 -4.15 -1.01 -3.08
C ILE A 283 -4.92 -0.91 -1.77
N ASN A 284 -4.95 -1.99 -0.99
CA ASN A 284 -5.43 -1.98 0.38
C ASN A 284 -4.39 -2.58 1.29
N LEU A 285 -3.99 -1.81 2.28
CA LEU A 285 -3.02 -2.22 3.28
C LEU A 285 -3.59 -1.88 4.65
N MET A 286 -3.52 -2.86 5.55
CA MET A 286 -3.80 -2.70 6.97
C MET A 286 -2.63 -3.32 7.73
N GLY A 287 -1.99 -2.54 8.59
CA GLY A 287 -0.90 -2.98 9.45
C GLY A 287 -1.21 -2.75 10.92
N LYS A 288 -0.99 -3.77 11.76
CA LYS A 288 -1.07 -3.65 13.22
C LYS A 288 0.15 -2.88 13.73
N LEU A 289 -0.03 -1.69 14.31
CA LEU A 289 1.06 -0.93 14.94
C LEU A 289 1.30 -1.39 16.39
N TRP A 290 0.22 -1.77 17.07
CA TRP A 290 0.21 -2.26 18.44
C TRP A 290 -1.09 -3.05 18.67
N GLY A 291 -1.07 -4.08 19.52
CA GLY A 291 -2.27 -4.81 19.86
C GLY A 291 -2.18 -5.46 21.23
N VAL A 292 -3.34 -5.89 21.75
CA VAL A 292 -3.44 -6.73 22.93
C VAL A 292 -4.51 -7.79 22.67
N PRO A 293 -4.15 -9.09 22.72
CA PRO A 293 -5.14 -10.15 22.71
C PRO A 293 -5.87 -10.21 24.05
N LEU A 294 -7.20 -10.14 24.00
CA LEU A 294 -8.09 -10.14 25.14
C LEU A 294 -8.57 -11.56 25.42
N LYS A 295 -8.50 -11.97 26.70
CA LYS A 295 -9.07 -13.25 27.13
C LYS A 295 -10.59 -13.13 27.20
N THR A 296 -11.30 -14.04 26.56
CA THR A 296 -12.75 -14.16 26.70
C THR A 296 -13.10 -15.42 27.49
N THR A 297 -14.24 -15.41 28.19
CA THR A 297 -14.75 -16.56 28.95
C THR A 297 -15.49 -17.57 28.07
N THR A 298 -15.77 -17.22 26.82
CA THR A 298 -16.62 -17.97 25.88
C THR A 298 -15.84 -18.80 24.86
N GLY A 299 -14.50 -18.83 24.95
CA GLY A 299 -13.65 -19.47 23.96
C GLY A 299 -13.47 -18.67 22.66
N MET A 300 -13.95 -17.41 22.62
CA MET A 300 -13.66 -16.46 21.54
C MET A 300 -12.21 -15.96 21.65
N GLU A 301 -11.55 -15.77 20.51
CA GLU A 301 -10.30 -15.01 20.45
C GLU A 301 -10.63 -13.57 20.06
N MET A 302 -10.11 -12.61 20.80
CA MET A 302 -10.35 -11.19 20.58
C MET A 302 -9.03 -10.45 20.65
N MET A 303 -8.80 -9.52 19.73
CA MET A 303 -7.66 -8.62 19.76
C MET A 303 -8.13 -7.20 19.53
N PHE A 304 -7.71 -6.31 20.42
CA PHE A 304 -7.87 -4.86 20.25
C PHE A 304 -6.50 -4.27 19.91
N GLY A 305 -6.45 -3.31 19.00
CA GLY A 305 -5.18 -2.71 18.62
C GLY A 305 -5.31 -1.36 17.94
N ILE A 306 -4.16 -0.78 17.62
CA ILE A 306 -4.02 0.40 16.78
C ILE A 306 -3.51 -0.07 15.43
N PHE A 307 -4.18 0.36 14.37
CA PHE A 307 -3.92 -0.06 13.00
C PHE A 307 -3.67 1.16 12.12
N GLN A 308 -2.73 1.01 11.21
CA GLN A 308 -2.50 1.93 10.12
C GLN A 308 -3.22 1.37 8.88
N HIS A 309 -3.95 2.22 8.16
CA HIS A 309 -4.49 1.87 6.85
C HIS A 309 -3.87 2.74 5.76
N PHE A 310 -3.59 2.10 4.63
CA PHE A 310 -3.26 2.77 3.37
C PHE A 310 -4.16 2.17 2.30
N ASN A 311 -5.11 2.96 1.79
CA ASN A 311 -6.01 2.52 0.74
C ASN A 311 -5.95 3.48 -0.44
N TYR A 312 -5.88 2.94 -1.64
CA TYR A 312 -5.86 3.67 -2.89
C TYR A 312 -6.81 2.98 -3.86
N PHE A 313 -7.76 3.72 -4.41
CA PHE A 313 -8.72 3.26 -5.39
C PHE A 313 -8.79 4.29 -6.50
N ASP A 314 -8.51 3.86 -7.73
CA ASP A 314 -8.47 4.72 -8.89
C ASP A 314 -9.24 4.09 -10.04
N SER A 315 -9.91 4.94 -10.79
CA SER A 315 -10.64 4.58 -12.00
C SER A 315 -10.66 5.76 -12.94
N GLU A 316 -10.80 5.46 -14.22
CA GLU A 316 -11.06 6.47 -15.25
C GLU A 316 -12.48 6.31 -15.80
N GLU A 317 -12.87 7.23 -16.67
CA GLU A 317 -14.16 7.18 -17.37
C GLU A 317 -14.34 5.85 -18.10
N VAL A 318 -15.54 5.26 -17.98
CA VAL A 318 -15.91 4.02 -18.66
C VAL A 318 -16.16 4.31 -20.14
N ILE A 319 -15.56 3.51 -21.05
CA ILE A 319 -15.78 3.61 -22.50
C ILE A 319 -17.29 3.52 -22.80
N ASP A 320 -17.80 4.45 -23.60
CA ASP A 320 -19.22 4.57 -23.95
C ASP A 320 -20.16 4.65 -22.72
N GLY A 321 -19.62 5.07 -21.56
CA GLY A 321 -20.31 5.23 -20.29
C GLY A 321 -21.05 6.57 -20.15
N SER A 322 -21.19 7.05 -18.91
CA SER A 322 -21.93 8.27 -18.59
C SER A 322 -21.21 9.58 -18.90
N GLY A 323 -19.93 9.55 -19.30
CA GLY A 323 -19.10 10.76 -19.38
C GLY A 323 -18.46 11.16 -18.05
N ARG A 324 -18.51 10.31 -17.02
CA ARG A 324 -18.04 10.62 -15.66
C ARG A 324 -17.12 9.53 -15.13
N ILE A 325 -16.15 9.96 -14.30
CA ILE A 325 -15.27 9.05 -13.58
C ILE A 325 -16.07 8.36 -12.47
N PRO A 326 -16.09 7.02 -12.38
CA PRO A 326 -16.94 6.33 -11.42
C PRO A 326 -16.57 6.54 -9.95
N TYR A 327 -15.28 6.50 -9.64
CA TYR A 327 -14.75 6.81 -8.31
C TYR A 327 -13.24 7.11 -8.34
N LYS A 328 -12.78 7.95 -7.41
CA LYS A 328 -11.39 8.00 -6.95
C LYS A 328 -11.43 8.19 -5.45
N ILE A 329 -10.72 7.37 -4.69
CA ILE A 329 -10.59 7.59 -3.25
C ILE A 329 -9.27 7.06 -2.71
N SER A 330 -8.66 7.82 -1.82
CA SER A 330 -7.48 7.39 -1.09
C SER A 330 -7.56 7.76 0.37
N GLU A 331 -7.07 6.84 1.18
CA GLU A 331 -6.74 6.99 2.59
C GLU A 331 -5.22 6.87 2.68
N ALA A 332 -4.50 7.91 2.22
CA ALA A 332 -3.05 7.91 2.09
C ALA A 332 -2.33 7.97 3.44
N ALA A 333 -2.95 8.62 4.42
CA ALA A 333 -2.44 8.67 5.78
C ALA A 333 -3.57 8.45 6.78
N SER A 334 -3.61 7.28 7.41
CA SER A 334 -4.59 7.02 8.46
C SER A 334 -4.09 6.13 9.57
N VAL A 335 -4.67 6.30 10.74
CA VAL A 335 -4.41 5.47 11.91
C VAL A 335 -5.63 5.47 12.81
N GLY A 336 -5.90 4.35 13.49
CA GLY A 336 -6.90 4.34 14.53
C GLY A 336 -7.13 2.98 15.18
N PRO A 337 -8.04 2.93 16.16
CA PRO A 337 -8.35 1.69 16.85
C PRO A 337 -9.06 0.69 15.95
N GLY A 338 -8.87 -0.58 16.27
CA GLY A 338 -9.58 -1.66 15.63
C GLY A 338 -9.67 -2.88 16.52
N MET A 339 -10.48 -3.81 16.06
CA MET A 339 -10.80 -5.00 16.81
C MET A 339 -11.03 -6.16 15.86
N ILE A 340 -10.37 -7.28 16.16
CA ILE A 340 -10.49 -8.52 15.42
C ILE A 340 -11.02 -9.58 16.39
N TYR A 341 -12.12 -10.21 16.01
CA TYR A 341 -12.80 -11.24 16.75
C TYR A 341 -12.82 -12.51 15.94
N LYS A 342 -12.52 -13.63 16.58
CA LYS A 342 -12.68 -14.95 16.01
C LYS A 342 -13.56 -15.75 16.93
N PHE A 343 -14.72 -16.14 16.42
CA PHE A 343 -15.71 -16.89 17.19
C PHE A 343 -15.25 -18.34 17.32
N PRO A 344 -15.57 -19.01 18.44
CA PRO A 344 -15.35 -20.44 18.56
C PRO A 344 -16.07 -21.15 17.42
N ARG A 345 -15.45 -22.22 16.92
CA ARG A 345 -16.03 -23.04 15.85
C ARG A 345 -17.46 -23.44 16.24
N MET A 346 -18.44 -22.92 15.50
CA MET A 346 -19.85 -23.27 15.74
C MET A 346 -20.04 -24.78 15.48
N ASN A 347 -19.33 -25.31 14.48
CA ASN A 347 -19.25 -26.72 14.10
C ASN A 347 -17.88 -27.00 13.44
N SER A 348 -17.58 -28.25 13.04
CA SER A 348 -16.33 -28.57 12.31
C SER A 348 -16.17 -27.90 10.95
N LEU A 349 -17.21 -27.20 10.46
CA LEU A 349 -17.32 -26.70 9.09
C LEU A 349 -17.32 -25.18 8.96
N VAL A 350 -17.55 -24.40 10.02
CA VAL A 350 -17.71 -22.94 9.91
C VAL A 350 -16.88 -22.19 10.96
N ASN A 351 -15.95 -21.37 10.47
CA ASN A 351 -15.24 -20.37 11.27
C ASN A 351 -15.80 -18.98 10.92
N LEU A 352 -16.08 -18.16 11.95
CA LEU A 352 -16.48 -16.77 11.77
C LEU A 352 -15.40 -15.85 12.36
N GLU A 353 -14.94 -14.92 11.53
CA GLU A 353 -14.07 -13.84 11.95
C GLU A 353 -14.71 -12.49 11.62
N GLN A 354 -14.71 -11.57 12.59
CA GLN A 354 -15.24 -10.23 12.44
C GLN A 354 -14.12 -9.23 12.72
N ARG A 355 -13.90 -8.30 11.79
CA ARG A 355 -12.97 -7.18 11.97
C ARG A 355 -13.76 -5.88 11.92
N VAL A 356 -13.44 -4.96 12.82
CA VAL A 356 -14.03 -3.62 12.86
C VAL A 356 -12.92 -2.62 13.13
N PHE A 357 -12.82 -1.60 12.28
CA PHE A 357 -11.82 -0.54 12.38
C PHE A 357 -12.48 0.82 12.32
N LEU A 358 -11.97 1.75 13.12
CA LEU A 358 -12.26 3.18 13.03
C LEU A 358 -10.91 3.89 12.87
N SER A 359 -10.69 4.55 11.74
CA SER A 359 -9.42 5.23 11.46
C SER A 359 -9.65 6.73 11.29
N ALA A 360 -8.79 7.54 11.89
CA ALA A 360 -8.67 8.95 11.54
C ALA A 360 -7.86 9.06 10.25
N ILE A 361 -8.44 9.70 9.24
CA ILE A 361 -7.77 10.01 7.97
C ILE A 361 -7.11 11.39 8.16
N LEU A 362 -5.79 11.41 8.27
CA LEU A 362 -5.01 12.63 8.38
C LEU A 362 -4.86 13.30 7.02
N LEU A 363 -4.66 12.48 5.97
CA LEU A 363 -4.68 12.89 4.57
C LEU A 363 -5.40 11.82 3.75
N GLY A 364 -6.40 12.25 3.00
CA GLY A 364 -7.07 11.45 1.98
C GLY A 364 -7.35 12.30 0.76
N GLY A 365 -7.78 11.63 -0.30
CA GLY A 365 -8.25 12.26 -1.52
C GLY A 365 -9.51 11.61 -2.04
N SER A 366 -10.31 12.36 -2.77
CA SER A 366 -11.58 11.90 -3.31
C SER A 366 -11.95 12.63 -4.58
N LEU A 367 -12.48 11.91 -5.56
CA LEU A 367 -12.96 12.48 -6.82
C LEU A 367 -13.86 13.70 -6.58
N THR A 368 -13.60 14.76 -7.33
CA THR A 368 -14.47 15.94 -7.38
C THR A 368 -15.05 16.13 -8.78
N ASP A 369 -16.19 16.82 -8.85
CA ASP A 369 -16.99 16.98 -10.06
C ASP A 369 -16.84 18.38 -10.69
N TYR A 370 -16.20 19.34 -9.99
CA TYR A 370 -16.12 20.75 -10.43
C TYR A 370 -14.69 21.31 -10.46
N TYR A 371 -13.80 20.87 -9.57
CA TYR A 371 -12.39 21.27 -9.60
C TYR A 371 -11.57 20.52 -10.64
N ASN A 372 -11.02 21.26 -11.60
CA ASN A 372 -10.03 20.77 -12.56
C ASN A 372 -8.97 21.86 -12.78
N VAL A 373 -7.82 21.71 -12.12
CA VAL A 373 -6.69 22.65 -12.22
C VAL A 373 -5.43 21.86 -12.52
N ILE A 374 -4.73 22.23 -13.61
CA ILE A 374 -3.64 21.44 -14.21
C ILE A 374 -4.18 20.03 -14.52
N ASP A 375 -3.74 19.03 -13.76
CA ASP A 375 -4.10 17.63 -13.96
C ASP A 375 -4.88 17.07 -12.75
N ARG A 376 -5.23 17.92 -11.77
CA ARG A 376 -5.94 17.49 -10.55
C ARG A 376 -7.45 17.60 -10.71
N ASN A 377 -8.11 16.44 -10.68
CA ASN A 377 -9.57 16.27 -10.68
C ASN A 377 -10.10 15.63 -9.39
N TYR A 378 -9.45 15.87 -8.26
CA TYR A 378 -9.86 15.34 -6.97
C TYR A 378 -9.64 16.37 -5.86
N ASN A 379 -10.44 16.27 -4.82
CA ASN A 379 -10.26 17.02 -3.59
C ASN A 379 -9.37 16.24 -2.62
N MET A 380 -8.61 16.98 -1.82
CA MET A 380 -7.88 16.47 -0.67
C MET A 380 -8.59 16.86 0.62
N GLY A 381 -8.25 16.16 1.70
CA GLY A 381 -8.84 16.46 2.98
C GLY A 381 -8.41 15.55 4.10
N SER A 382 -9.06 15.73 5.24
CA SER A 382 -8.95 14.87 6.41
C SER A 382 -10.34 14.43 6.86
N GLY A 383 -10.42 13.39 7.68
CA GLY A 383 -11.71 12.86 8.11
C GLY A 383 -11.57 11.52 8.81
N TYR A 384 -12.45 10.57 8.51
CA TYR A 384 -12.43 9.26 9.15
C TYR A 384 -12.90 8.15 8.21
N SER A 385 -12.52 6.92 8.52
CA SER A 385 -13.07 5.72 7.89
C SER A 385 -13.58 4.73 8.93
N ILE A 386 -14.64 4.01 8.58
CA ILE A 386 -15.17 2.87 9.31
C ILE A 386 -15.06 1.67 8.39
N LYS A 387 -14.47 0.58 8.87
CA LYS A 387 -14.36 -0.66 8.09
C LYS A 387 -14.88 -1.82 8.90
N ASN A 388 -15.74 -2.62 8.28
CA ASN A 388 -16.25 -3.86 8.83
C ASN A 388 -15.96 -4.98 7.83
N ASN A 389 -15.28 -6.02 8.29
CA ASN A 389 -14.96 -7.19 7.47
C ASN A 389 -15.49 -8.42 8.19
N THR A 390 -16.50 -9.05 7.62
CA THR A 390 -17.06 -10.32 8.11
C THR A 390 -16.51 -11.44 7.25
N ILE A 391 -15.90 -12.46 7.82
CA ILE A 391 -15.33 -13.60 7.11
C ILE A 391 -15.97 -14.88 7.66
N LEU A 392 -16.61 -15.63 6.77
CA LEU A 392 -17.14 -16.98 7.01
C LEU A 392 -16.29 -17.96 6.21
N ASP A 393 -15.49 -18.75 6.91
CA ASP A 393 -14.66 -19.80 6.31
C ASP A 393 -15.36 -21.15 6.49
N PHE A 394 -15.65 -21.80 5.36
CA PHE A 394 -16.35 -23.09 5.26
C PHE A 394 -15.36 -24.27 5.13
N GLY A 395 -14.11 -24.09 5.55
CA GLY A 395 -13.06 -25.09 5.50
C GLY A 395 -12.76 -25.51 4.07
N ARG A 396 -12.99 -26.79 3.75
CA ARG A 396 -12.67 -27.34 2.42
C ARG A 396 -13.53 -26.80 1.29
N TYR A 397 -14.68 -26.19 1.57
CA TYR A 397 -15.60 -25.74 0.51
C TYR A 397 -15.25 -24.35 -0.04
N GLY A 398 -14.73 -23.45 0.80
CA GLY A 398 -14.47 -22.09 0.39
C GLY A 398 -14.68 -21.06 1.51
N MET A 399 -14.78 -19.80 1.12
CA MET A 399 -14.95 -18.66 2.02
C MET A 399 -16.01 -17.72 1.45
N PHE A 400 -16.81 -17.15 2.33
CA PHE A 400 -17.59 -15.94 2.05
C PHE A 400 -17.02 -14.80 2.89
N ALA A 401 -16.83 -13.63 2.29
CA ALA A 401 -16.51 -12.42 3.03
C ALA A 401 -17.48 -11.29 2.65
N LEU A 402 -17.81 -10.45 3.63
CA LEU A 402 -18.55 -9.21 3.42
C LEU A 402 -17.73 -8.05 3.97
N ASN A 403 -17.22 -7.22 3.06
CA ASN A 403 -16.52 -6.01 3.40
C ASN A 403 -17.47 -4.82 3.27
N MET A 404 -17.56 -4.00 4.31
CA MET A 404 -18.31 -2.75 4.31
C MET A 404 -17.39 -1.63 4.78
N HIS A 405 -17.05 -0.71 3.88
CA HIS A 405 -16.18 0.41 4.18
C HIS A 405 -16.96 1.72 3.98
N LEU A 406 -16.83 2.63 4.94
CA LEU A 406 -17.33 3.99 4.85
C LEU A 406 -16.13 4.93 4.98
N TYR A 407 -16.00 5.85 4.04
CA TYR A 407 -15.02 6.92 4.09
C TYR A 407 -15.76 8.24 4.14
N GLN A 408 -15.38 9.09 5.09
CA GLN A 408 -15.87 10.46 5.20
C GLN A 408 -14.66 11.39 5.17
N ILE A 409 -14.54 12.18 4.11
CA ILE A 409 -13.41 13.11 3.92
C ILE A 409 -13.97 14.53 3.80
N PHE A 410 -13.38 15.45 4.56
CA PHE A 410 -13.73 16.85 4.58
C PHE A 410 -12.65 17.66 3.88
N THR A 411 -13.07 18.46 2.90
CA THR A 411 -12.21 19.41 2.19
C THR A 411 -12.43 20.78 2.80
N TRP A 412 -11.44 21.22 3.58
CA TRP A 412 -11.57 22.36 4.48
C TRP A 412 -11.28 23.69 3.78
N LYS A 413 -10.28 23.69 2.90
CA LYS A 413 -9.72 24.88 2.26
C LYS A 413 -10.00 24.88 0.76
N GLY A 414 -11.02 25.60 0.33
CA GLY A 414 -11.37 25.75 -1.08
C GLY A 414 -10.66 26.88 -1.81
N TYR A 415 -11.02 27.06 -3.09
CA TYR A 415 -10.47 28.07 -4.00
C TYR A 415 -11.48 29.18 -4.37
N GLU A 416 -12.70 29.15 -3.84
CA GLU A 416 -13.86 29.88 -4.37
C GLU A 416 -13.77 31.41 -4.22
N HIS A 417 -12.84 31.89 -3.39
CA HIS A 417 -12.56 33.33 -3.20
C HIS A 417 -11.27 33.77 -3.89
N LYS A 418 -10.76 32.97 -4.83
CA LYS A 418 -9.52 33.20 -5.56
C LYS A 418 -9.80 33.41 -7.04
N ASP A 419 -9.04 34.32 -7.64
CA ASP A 419 -9.09 34.54 -9.07
C ASP A 419 -8.16 33.56 -9.79
N LEU A 420 -8.75 32.54 -10.42
CA LEU A 420 -8.01 31.50 -11.14
C LEU A 420 -7.36 32.01 -12.43
N GLU A 421 -7.79 33.16 -12.97
CA GLU A 421 -7.21 33.70 -14.20
C GLU A 421 -5.83 34.35 -13.96
N THR A 422 -5.58 34.82 -12.73
CA THR A 422 -4.38 35.59 -12.38
C THR A 422 -3.41 34.87 -11.45
N ILE A 423 -3.86 33.80 -10.80
CA ILE A 423 -3.03 33.01 -9.87
C ILE A 423 -2.26 31.95 -10.65
N ASP A 424 -0.95 31.86 -10.39
CA ASP A 424 -0.14 30.74 -10.82
C ASP A 424 -0.69 29.44 -10.19
N PRO A 425 -1.13 28.46 -10.99
CA PRO A 425 -1.70 27.21 -10.48
C PRO A 425 -0.76 26.43 -9.53
N LEU A 426 0.57 26.57 -9.67
CA LEU A 426 1.54 25.95 -8.77
C LEU A 426 1.52 26.57 -7.36
N TYR A 427 1.05 27.81 -7.25
CA TYR A 427 0.89 28.53 -5.98
C TYR A 427 -0.57 28.54 -5.50
N LEU A 428 -1.49 27.86 -6.21
CA LEU A 428 -2.88 27.74 -5.83
C LEU A 428 -3.04 26.83 -4.60
N ASN A 429 -2.85 27.44 -3.44
CA ASN A 429 -2.87 26.75 -2.15
C ASN A 429 -4.32 26.43 -1.70
N ALA A 430 -4.94 25.41 -2.29
CA ALA A 430 -6.29 24.94 -2.01
C ALA A 430 -6.35 23.41 -2.06
N GLN A 431 -7.26 22.81 -1.30
CA GLN A 431 -7.48 21.36 -1.26
C GLN A 431 -8.46 20.88 -2.35
N GLY A 432 -9.00 21.77 -3.18
CA GLY A 432 -10.06 21.48 -4.15
C GLY A 432 -11.38 22.18 -3.78
N ASP A 433 -12.52 21.65 -4.18
CA ASP A 433 -13.84 22.22 -3.84
C ASP A 433 -14.16 22.06 -2.34
N LYS A 434 -14.51 23.15 -1.65
CA LYS A 434 -14.84 23.10 -0.23
C LYS A 434 -16.13 22.30 0.00
N GLY A 435 -16.06 21.32 0.90
CA GLY A 435 -17.20 20.45 1.15
C GLY A 435 -16.82 19.18 1.90
N ASN A 436 -17.61 18.13 1.69
CA ASN A 436 -17.29 16.80 2.19
C ASN A 436 -17.81 15.72 1.27
N VAL A 437 -17.10 14.59 1.23
CA VAL A 437 -17.53 13.40 0.51
C VAL A 437 -17.75 12.26 1.50
N MET A 438 -18.82 11.52 1.23
CA MET A 438 -19.06 10.20 1.79
C MET A 438 -18.94 9.17 0.68
N LEU A 439 -18.09 8.17 0.85
CA LEU A 439 -18.06 6.98 0.00
C LEU A 439 -18.34 5.73 0.84
N ALA A 440 -19.43 5.06 0.51
CA ALA A 440 -19.74 3.74 1.06
C ALA A 440 -19.40 2.66 0.01
N VAL A 441 -18.71 1.61 0.44
CA VAL A 441 -18.35 0.45 -0.38
C VAL A 441 -18.90 -0.80 0.29
N VAL A 442 -19.74 -1.54 -0.42
CA VAL A 442 -20.23 -2.85 0.00
C VAL A 442 -19.68 -3.90 -0.95
N ASN A 443 -18.93 -4.85 -0.43
CA ASN A 443 -18.12 -5.77 -1.21
C ASN A 443 -18.26 -7.21 -0.69
N PRO A 444 -19.28 -7.96 -1.15
CA PRO A 444 -19.36 -9.39 -0.94
C PRO A 444 -18.37 -10.14 -1.84
N ILE A 445 -17.68 -11.11 -1.27
CA ILE A 445 -16.70 -11.98 -1.92
C ILE A 445 -17.07 -13.44 -1.64
N ILE A 446 -17.07 -14.25 -2.68
CA ILE A 446 -17.19 -15.71 -2.62
C ILE A 446 -15.93 -16.31 -3.22
N GLU A 447 -15.26 -17.17 -2.46
CA GLU A 447 -14.17 -18.01 -2.94
C GLU A 447 -14.56 -19.48 -2.80
N LEU A 448 -14.47 -20.23 -3.89
CA LEU A 448 -14.73 -21.68 -3.90
C LEU A 448 -13.41 -22.42 -4.06
N ASN A 449 -13.10 -23.33 -3.14
CA ASN A 449 -11.89 -24.13 -3.22
C ASN A 449 -12.07 -25.21 -4.30
N LEU A 450 -11.28 -25.13 -5.37
CA LEU A 450 -11.25 -26.13 -6.44
C LEU A 450 -10.22 -27.23 -6.13
N SER A 451 -9.13 -26.87 -5.45
CA SER A 451 -8.11 -27.78 -4.95
C SER A 451 -7.42 -27.18 -3.71
N SER A 452 -6.33 -27.79 -3.23
CA SER A 452 -5.52 -27.24 -2.14
C SER A 452 -4.85 -25.90 -2.48
N HIS A 453 -4.63 -25.62 -3.77
CA HIS A 453 -3.95 -24.40 -4.23
C HIS A 453 -4.83 -23.50 -5.10
N PHE A 454 -5.86 -24.03 -5.76
CA PHE A 454 -6.69 -23.25 -6.66
C PHE A 454 -8.05 -22.93 -6.05
N LYS A 455 -8.45 -21.68 -6.19
CA LYS A 455 -9.80 -21.21 -5.86
C LYS A 455 -10.42 -20.47 -7.05
N ALA A 456 -11.72 -20.61 -7.24
CA ALA A 456 -12.49 -19.67 -8.05
C ALA A 456 -12.92 -18.49 -7.17
N ASN A 457 -12.81 -17.26 -7.67
CA ASN A 457 -13.29 -16.07 -6.97
C ASN A 457 -14.41 -15.38 -7.75
N MET A 458 -15.41 -14.94 -6.99
CA MET A 458 -16.44 -14.01 -7.45
C MET A 458 -16.53 -12.90 -6.42
N GLU A 459 -16.47 -11.67 -6.90
CA GLU A 459 -16.52 -10.48 -6.08
C GLU A 459 -17.40 -9.44 -6.73
N VAL A 460 -18.21 -8.76 -5.93
CA VAL A 460 -19.04 -7.65 -6.37
C VAL A 460 -18.71 -6.48 -5.47
N SER A 461 -18.59 -5.28 -6.02
CA SER A 461 -18.42 -4.04 -5.26
C SER A 461 -19.49 -3.05 -5.69
N TYR A 462 -20.27 -2.59 -4.72
CA TYR A 462 -21.20 -1.48 -4.91
C TYR A 462 -20.62 -0.25 -4.21
N TYR A 463 -20.37 0.78 -5.00
CA TYR A 463 -19.88 2.08 -4.51
C TYR A 463 -21.03 3.07 -4.52
N TYR A 464 -21.24 3.75 -3.40
CA TYR A 464 -22.16 4.86 -3.28
C TYR A 464 -21.39 6.10 -2.82
N ARG A 465 -21.26 7.08 -3.72
CA ARG A 465 -20.65 8.38 -3.44
C ARG A 465 -21.75 9.41 -3.23
N HIS A 466 -21.61 10.21 -2.18
CA HIS A 466 -22.38 11.42 -1.96
C HIS A 466 -21.41 12.55 -1.61
N THR A 467 -21.29 13.52 -2.51
CA THR A 467 -20.44 14.68 -2.30
C THR A 467 -21.32 15.90 -2.07
N HIS A 468 -21.12 16.53 -0.92
CA HIS A 468 -21.71 17.83 -0.59
C HIS A 468 -20.71 18.94 -0.89
N TYR A 469 -21.14 19.93 -1.65
CA TYR A 469 -20.33 21.08 -2.02
C TYR A 469 -20.87 22.35 -1.36
N SER A 470 -19.97 23.20 -0.87
CA SER A 470 -20.38 24.46 -0.22
C SER A 470 -20.87 25.51 -1.22
N TYR A 471 -20.40 25.43 -2.47
CA TYR A 471 -20.59 26.45 -3.50
C TYR A 471 -21.08 25.88 -4.85
N HIS A 472 -21.29 24.57 -4.92
CA HIS A 472 -21.78 23.86 -6.11
C HIS A 472 -22.93 22.91 -5.74
N GLU A 473 -23.60 22.33 -6.73
CA GLU A 473 -24.67 21.37 -6.48
C GLU A 473 -24.12 20.02 -6.00
N ASP A 474 -24.77 19.45 -4.99
CA ASP A 474 -24.45 18.14 -4.44
C ASP A 474 -24.58 17.04 -5.50
N ILE A 475 -23.61 16.11 -5.52
CA ILE A 475 -23.57 15.00 -6.47
C ILE A 475 -23.74 13.67 -5.73
N LYS A 476 -24.60 12.81 -6.29
CA LYS A 476 -24.75 11.41 -5.88
C LYS A 476 -24.39 10.53 -7.06
N TYR A 477 -23.54 9.52 -6.82
CA TYR A 477 -23.10 8.62 -7.86
C TYR A 477 -23.04 7.18 -7.35
N LYS A 478 -23.39 6.23 -8.22
CA LYS A 478 -23.47 4.81 -7.91
C LYS A 478 -22.72 4.02 -8.97
N THR A 479 -21.82 3.16 -8.52
CA THR A 479 -20.97 2.36 -9.41
C THR A 479 -21.07 0.90 -9.00
N PHE A 480 -21.18 0.02 -9.99
CA PHE A 480 -21.12 -1.42 -9.80
C PHE A 480 -19.85 -1.95 -10.44
N GLU A 481 -19.12 -2.75 -9.69
CA GLU A 481 -17.97 -3.48 -10.19
C GLU A 481 -18.15 -4.96 -9.88
N THR A 482 -17.78 -5.82 -10.82
CA THR A 482 -17.73 -7.26 -10.61
C THR A 482 -16.35 -7.79 -11.00
N ARG A 483 -15.84 -8.75 -10.24
CA ARG A 483 -14.59 -9.46 -10.55
C ARG A 483 -14.83 -10.95 -10.51
N LEU A 484 -14.43 -11.63 -11.58
CA LEU A 484 -14.49 -13.08 -11.71
C LEU A 484 -13.11 -13.59 -12.10
N GLY A 485 -12.62 -14.61 -11.41
CA GLY A 485 -11.27 -15.09 -11.66
C GLY A 485 -10.88 -16.37 -10.93
N LEU A 486 -9.59 -16.66 -11.02
CA LEU A 486 -8.93 -17.77 -10.33
C LEU A 486 -7.82 -17.24 -9.44
N ILE A 487 -7.71 -17.82 -8.25
CA ILE A 487 -6.67 -17.52 -7.26
C ILE A 487 -5.81 -18.76 -7.06
N TYR A 488 -4.50 -18.58 -7.15
CA TYR A 488 -3.49 -19.56 -6.74
C TYR A 488 -2.93 -19.18 -5.37
N GLN A 489 -3.12 -20.05 -4.39
CA GLN A 489 -2.61 -19.95 -3.02
C GLN A 489 -1.32 -20.76 -2.89
N PHE A 490 -0.25 -20.10 -2.47
CA PHE A 490 1.05 -20.72 -2.21
C PHE A 490 1.08 -21.45 -0.86
#